data_AF-A0A8C6KTD7-F1
#
_entry.id   AF-A0A8C6KTD7-F1
#
_cell.length_a   1.000
_cell.length_b   1.000
_cell.length_c   1.000
_cell.angle_alpha   90.00
_cell.angle_beta   90.00
_cell.angle_gamma   90.00
#
_symmetry.space_group_name_H-M   'P 1'
#
loop_
_entity.id
_entity.type
_entity.pdbx_description
1 polymer ?
#
loop_
_entity_poly.entity_id
_entity_poly.type
_entity_poly.pdbx_seq_one_letter_code
_entity_poly.pdbx_strand_id
1 'polypeptide(L)'
;MAREQPNVGDLLPLLETSDLQQLEAIRGLLNEQLSTERGSMLLNGLVDYFLETNSAQALHILSSVREPHDKHLLDKMNDCMTKQACRLPTLLLLGHVVRRQPSWIHKVARYPLLLSLLKCLKTDTDVAVLITGVLVLITLLPMIPQAGKQHLWEYFDIFGRLASWNLKNPGHVSEVYLIHLHASVYSLFHRLYGMYPCNFVSYLRSHYSMKENVETFEEVVKVRLLQMLLTSRAADDAMLFFRWKRYEIHDIVIECAKVSLDPKEASCEEGYATMPENFYPQLHLRPQDCTSSPYTDLHSSYVSHSFVLMGCPYLHLGFPATTDPCNDLGHFYNSSDAKVRPCDSGQKMENLSSASRMHLSR
;
A
#
# COMPACT_ATOMS: atom_id res chain seq x y z
N MET A 1 23.86 -47.32 -8.77
CA MET A 1 24.55 -46.14 -8.22
C MET A 1 23.49 -45.08 -8.00
N ALA A 2 23.11 -44.81 -6.76
CA ALA A 2 22.17 -43.72 -6.46
C ALA A 2 22.90 -42.41 -6.78
N ARG A 3 22.38 -41.62 -7.73
CA ARG A 3 22.86 -40.24 -7.93
C ARG A 3 22.59 -39.50 -6.63
N GLU A 4 23.64 -39.13 -5.90
CA GLU A 4 23.54 -38.13 -4.84
C GLU A 4 22.94 -36.87 -5.48
N GLN A 5 21.67 -36.60 -5.17
CA GLN A 5 21.10 -35.30 -5.50
C GLN A 5 21.87 -34.29 -4.66
N PRO A 6 22.47 -33.24 -5.27
CA PRO A 6 23.20 -32.23 -4.52
C PRO A 6 22.28 -31.68 -3.42
N ASN A 7 22.84 -31.45 -2.23
CA ASN A 7 22.05 -30.94 -1.13
C ASN A 7 21.47 -29.59 -1.55
N VAL A 8 20.20 -29.36 -1.22
CA VAL A 8 19.44 -28.19 -1.69
C VAL A 8 20.13 -26.87 -1.27
N GLY A 9 20.82 -26.88 -0.12
CA GLY A 9 21.62 -25.76 0.36
C GLY A 9 22.89 -25.48 -0.45
N ASP A 10 23.46 -26.48 -1.13
CA ASP A 10 24.69 -26.33 -1.91
C ASP A 10 24.47 -25.55 -3.21
N LEU A 11 23.22 -25.49 -3.67
CA LEU A 11 22.82 -24.77 -4.88
C LEU A 11 22.62 -23.27 -4.65
N LEU A 12 22.34 -22.84 -3.41
CA LEU A 12 22.02 -21.44 -3.12
C LEU A 12 23.22 -20.51 -3.31
N PRO A 13 24.44 -20.83 -2.82
CA PRO A 13 25.61 -20.00 -3.08
C PRO A 13 25.97 -19.88 -4.57
N LEU A 14 25.60 -20.88 -5.38
CA LEU A 14 25.86 -20.88 -6.83
C LEU A 14 25.02 -19.83 -7.58
N LEU A 15 23.99 -19.26 -6.95
CA LEU A 15 23.22 -18.16 -7.52
C LEU A 15 24.06 -16.90 -7.76
N GLU A 16 25.19 -16.73 -7.07
CA GLU A 16 26.07 -15.56 -7.27
C GLU A 16 27.05 -15.73 -8.43
N THR A 17 26.90 -16.78 -9.26
CA THR A 17 27.73 -16.97 -10.45
C THR A 17 27.57 -15.80 -11.43
N SER A 18 28.68 -15.37 -12.04
CA SER A 18 28.69 -14.35 -13.09
C SER A 18 28.36 -14.90 -14.48
N ASP A 19 28.32 -16.24 -14.63
CA ASP A 19 27.96 -16.90 -15.89
C ASP A 19 26.44 -17.00 -16.04
N LEU A 20 25.91 -16.30 -17.04
CA LEU A 20 24.47 -16.23 -17.30
C LEU A 20 23.87 -17.62 -17.66
N GLN A 21 24.59 -18.46 -18.40
CA GLN A 21 24.08 -19.78 -18.78
C GLN A 21 24.00 -20.72 -17.58
N GLN A 22 25.03 -20.67 -16.72
CA GLN A 22 25.01 -21.42 -15.46
C GLN A 22 23.91 -20.91 -14.53
N LEU A 23 23.74 -19.59 -14.42
CA LEU A 23 22.70 -18.98 -13.60
C LEU A 23 21.29 -19.40 -14.05
N GLU A 24 21.03 -19.41 -15.36
CA GLU A 24 19.76 -19.89 -15.93
C GLU A 24 19.55 -21.37 -15.64
N ALA A 25 20.57 -22.20 -15.78
CA ALA A 25 20.51 -23.63 -15.46
C ALA A 25 20.22 -23.87 -13.96
N ILE A 26 20.88 -23.14 -13.06
CA ILE A 26 20.67 -23.23 -11.61
C ILE A 26 19.26 -22.77 -11.25
N ARG A 27 18.80 -21.65 -11.81
CA ARG A 27 17.42 -21.16 -11.63
C ARG A 27 16.39 -22.18 -12.11
N GLY A 28 16.62 -22.81 -13.26
CA GLY A 28 15.78 -23.89 -13.78
C GLY A 28 15.69 -25.05 -12.79
N LEU A 29 16.83 -25.53 -12.32
CA LEU A 29 16.91 -26.63 -11.35
C LEU A 29 16.20 -26.29 -10.03
N LEU A 30 16.38 -25.09 -9.50
CA LEU A 30 15.71 -24.66 -8.27
C LEU A 30 14.19 -24.58 -8.44
N ASN A 31 13.70 -24.09 -9.59
CA ASN A 31 12.27 -24.04 -9.88
C ASN A 31 11.66 -25.44 -10.03
N GLU A 32 12.39 -26.38 -10.66
CA GLU A 32 11.98 -27.78 -10.71
C GLU A 32 11.91 -28.39 -9.30
N GLN A 33 12.92 -28.15 -8.46
CA GLN A 33 12.95 -28.63 -7.07
C GLN A 33 11.84 -28.02 -6.20
N LEU A 34 11.49 -26.75 -6.43
CA LEU A 34 10.34 -26.11 -5.77
C LEU A 34 9.05 -26.87 -6.06
N SER A 35 8.91 -27.45 -7.25
CA SER A 35 7.71 -28.22 -7.65
C SER A 35 7.65 -29.64 -7.05
N THR A 36 8.68 -30.06 -6.31
CA THR A 36 8.74 -31.39 -5.66
C THR A 36 8.21 -31.36 -4.23
N GLU A 37 8.08 -32.52 -3.59
CA GLU A 37 7.70 -32.65 -2.17
C GLU A 37 8.63 -31.91 -1.21
N ARG A 38 9.90 -31.70 -1.59
CA ARG A 38 10.90 -30.95 -0.80
C ARG A 38 10.86 -29.44 -1.03
N GLY A 39 9.94 -28.95 -1.86
CA GLY A 39 9.86 -27.55 -2.26
C GLY A 39 9.70 -26.57 -1.09
N SER A 40 9.00 -26.97 -0.02
CA SER A 40 8.86 -26.13 1.18
C SER A 40 10.17 -25.92 1.94
N MET A 41 11.02 -26.94 2.03
CA MET A 41 12.34 -26.85 2.65
C MET A 41 13.28 -25.96 1.81
N LEU A 42 13.28 -26.15 0.50
CA LEU A 42 14.04 -25.29 -0.42
C LEU A 42 13.60 -23.83 -0.31
N LEU A 43 12.28 -23.58 -0.29
CA LEU A 43 11.73 -22.24 -0.17
C LEU A 43 12.19 -21.56 1.13
N ASN A 44 12.16 -22.28 2.24
CA ASN A 44 12.66 -21.76 3.52
C ASN A 44 14.15 -21.42 3.45
N GLY A 45 14.95 -22.29 2.86
CA GLY A 45 16.38 -22.04 2.64
C GLY A 45 16.64 -20.83 1.72
N LEU A 46 15.84 -20.65 0.67
CA LEU A 46 15.90 -19.47 -0.20
C LEU A 46 15.57 -18.18 0.55
N VAL A 47 14.57 -18.20 1.43
CA VAL A 47 14.24 -17.05 2.28
C VAL A 47 15.39 -16.75 3.24
N ASP A 48 15.92 -17.75 3.94
CA ASP A 48 17.05 -17.57 4.86
C ASP A 48 18.28 -17.02 4.12
N TYR A 49 18.60 -17.59 2.96
CA TYR A 49 19.69 -17.12 2.11
C TYR A 49 19.48 -15.66 1.65
N PHE A 50 18.27 -15.27 1.25
CA PHE A 50 17.97 -13.88 0.90
C PHE A 50 18.11 -12.94 2.12
N LEU A 51 17.65 -13.35 3.30
CA LEU A 51 17.77 -12.57 4.54
C LEU A 51 19.23 -12.33 4.94
N GLU A 52 20.12 -13.30 4.67
CA GLU A 52 21.55 -13.22 4.99
C GLU A 52 22.37 -12.46 3.94
N THR A 53 22.06 -12.64 2.65
CA THR A 53 22.91 -12.17 1.54
C THR A 53 22.33 -11.00 0.75
N ASN A 54 21.03 -10.73 0.89
CA ASN A 54 20.28 -9.82 0.03
C ASN A 54 20.42 -10.15 -1.47
N SER A 55 20.58 -11.44 -1.81
CA SER A 55 20.76 -11.91 -3.18
C SER A 55 19.59 -11.52 -4.10
N ALA A 56 19.89 -10.79 -5.17
CA ALA A 56 18.92 -10.41 -6.19
C ALA A 56 18.34 -11.64 -6.93
N GLN A 57 19.13 -12.71 -7.00
CA GLN A 57 18.74 -13.95 -7.66
C GLN A 57 17.74 -14.74 -6.81
N ALA A 58 18.01 -14.87 -5.51
CA ALA A 58 17.06 -15.44 -4.57
C ALA A 58 15.76 -14.64 -4.54
N LEU A 59 15.85 -13.31 -4.50
CA LEU A 59 14.70 -12.42 -4.57
C LEU A 59 13.86 -12.64 -5.83
N HIS A 60 14.50 -12.80 -6.99
CA HIS A 60 13.81 -13.07 -8.25
C HIS A 60 13.01 -14.37 -8.20
N ILE A 61 13.61 -15.45 -7.69
CA ILE A 61 12.95 -16.75 -7.53
C ILE A 61 11.77 -16.63 -6.56
N LEU A 62 12.01 -16.07 -5.35
CA LEU A 62 10.98 -15.90 -4.32
C LEU A 62 9.81 -15.03 -4.79
N SER A 63 10.07 -14.02 -5.62
CA SER A 63 9.03 -13.15 -6.19
C SER A 63 8.22 -13.80 -7.31
N SER A 64 8.63 -14.99 -7.79
CA SER A 64 7.96 -15.76 -8.85
C SER A 64 7.21 -17.00 -8.34
N VAL A 65 7.15 -17.17 -7.01
CA VAL A 65 6.49 -18.30 -6.34
C VAL A 65 5.03 -18.40 -6.76
N ARG A 66 4.60 -19.64 -7.04
CA ARG A 66 3.23 -19.99 -7.45
C ARG A 66 2.57 -20.88 -6.39
N GLU A 67 1.26 -21.03 -6.49
CA GLU A 67 0.53 -22.01 -5.69
C GLU A 67 1.06 -23.43 -5.95
N PRO A 68 1.13 -24.30 -4.92
CA PRO A 68 0.66 -24.11 -3.53
C PRO A 68 1.73 -23.53 -2.56
N HIS A 69 2.86 -23.05 -3.07
CA HIS A 69 3.98 -22.59 -2.24
C HIS A 69 3.80 -21.18 -1.67
N ASP A 70 2.75 -20.46 -2.10
CA ASP A 70 2.33 -19.17 -1.56
C ASP A 70 2.16 -19.22 -0.04
N LYS A 71 1.52 -20.29 0.47
CA LYS A 71 1.33 -20.50 1.90
C LYS A 71 2.67 -20.57 2.65
N HIS A 72 3.58 -21.41 2.17
CA HIS A 72 4.87 -21.62 2.83
C HIS A 72 5.71 -20.34 2.83
N LEU A 73 5.68 -19.56 1.75
CA LEU A 73 6.35 -18.27 1.67
C LEU A 73 5.80 -17.30 2.73
N LEU A 74 4.47 -17.16 2.78
CA LEU A 74 3.81 -16.22 3.70
C LEU A 74 3.99 -16.62 5.17
N ASP A 75 3.93 -17.92 5.48
CA ASP A 75 4.17 -18.46 6.82
C ASP A 75 5.63 -18.20 7.26
N LYS A 76 6.61 -18.50 6.40
CA LYS A 76 8.04 -18.25 6.70
C LYS A 76 8.32 -16.76 6.90
N MET A 77 7.76 -15.89 6.07
CA MET A 77 7.89 -14.44 6.24
C MET A 77 7.26 -13.95 7.54
N ASN A 78 6.10 -14.51 7.92
CA ASN A 78 5.45 -14.17 9.18
C ASN A 78 6.33 -14.52 10.38
N ASP A 79 6.98 -15.68 10.35
CA ASP A 79 7.94 -16.08 11.39
C ASP A 79 9.13 -15.12 11.46
N CYS A 80 9.64 -14.68 10.31
CA CYS A 80 10.75 -13.72 10.24
C CYS A 80 10.37 -12.34 10.81
N MET A 81 9.13 -11.88 10.63
CA MET A 81 8.65 -10.61 11.19
C MET A 81 8.67 -10.56 12.73
N THR A 82 8.69 -11.71 13.40
CA THR A 82 8.81 -11.77 14.87
C THR A 82 10.20 -11.34 15.37
N LYS A 83 11.23 -11.50 14.55
CA LYS A 83 12.63 -11.19 14.86
C LYS A 83 12.96 -9.78 14.37
N GLN A 84 13.35 -8.88 15.28
CA GLN A 84 13.62 -7.47 14.92
C GLN A 84 14.66 -7.33 13.80
N ALA A 85 15.76 -8.07 13.86
CA ALA A 85 16.81 -8.06 12.83
C ALA A 85 16.33 -8.50 11.43
N CYS A 86 15.26 -9.27 11.35
CA CYS A 86 14.73 -9.78 10.08
C CYS A 86 13.58 -8.93 9.51
N ARG A 87 13.03 -7.96 10.26
CA ARG A 87 11.84 -7.19 9.84
C ARG A 87 12.06 -6.45 8.54
N LEU A 88 13.11 -5.62 8.46
CA LEU A 88 13.41 -4.85 7.26
C LEU A 88 13.61 -5.73 6.01
N PRO A 89 14.51 -6.74 6.00
CA PRO A 89 14.67 -7.59 4.81
C PRO A 89 13.40 -8.37 4.46
N THR A 90 12.62 -8.82 5.45
CA THR A 90 11.34 -9.48 5.20
C THR A 90 10.33 -8.54 4.55
N LEU A 91 10.26 -7.26 4.98
CA LEU A 91 9.40 -6.26 4.37
C LEU A 91 9.85 -5.89 2.94
N LEU A 92 11.15 -5.84 2.68
CA LEU A 92 11.68 -5.67 1.33
C LEU A 92 11.23 -6.81 0.42
N LEU A 93 11.40 -8.06 0.87
CA LEU A 93 10.91 -9.23 0.15
C LEU A 93 9.41 -9.14 -0.12
N LEU A 94 8.61 -8.79 0.90
CA LEU A 94 7.17 -8.63 0.76
C LEU A 94 6.81 -7.58 -0.27
N GLY A 95 7.48 -6.42 -0.24
CA GLY A 95 7.27 -5.36 -1.22
C GLY A 95 7.59 -5.79 -2.65
N HIS A 96 8.63 -6.60 -2.86
CA HIS A 96 8.93 -7.16 -4.17
C HIS A 96 7.87 -8.15 -4.64
N VAL A 97 7.47 -9.08 -3.77
CA VAL A 97 6.42 -10.08 -4.06
C VAL A 97 5.09 -9.39 -4.41
N VAL A 98 4.65 -8.44 -3.59
CA VAL A 98 3.38 -7.71 -3.79
C VAL A 98 3.37 -6.97 -5.13
N ARG A 99 4.49 -6.30 -5.49
CA ARG A 99 4.60 -5.58 -6.76
C ARG A 99 4.55 -6.46 -8.00
N ARG A 100 4.92 -7.75 -7.89
CA ARG A 100 4.75 -8.72 -8.98
C ARG A 100 3.29 -9.11 -9.21
N GLN A 101 2.38 -8.77 -8.30
CA GLN A 101 0.96 -9.09 -8.37
C GLN A 101 0.71 -10.58 -8.69
N PRO A 102 1.25 -11.52 -7.89
CA PRO A 102 1.03 -12.93 -8.14
C PRO A 102 -0.46 -13.26 -8.11
N SER A 103 -0.88 -14.32 -8.81
CA SER A 103 -2.31 -14.71 -8.91
C SER A 103 -2.98 -14.92 -7.54
N TRP A 104 -2.20 -15.32 -6.54
CA TRP A 104 -2.62 -15.59 -5.16
C TRP A 104 -2.55 -14.37 -4.23
N ILE A 105 -2.18 -13.18 -4.71
CA ILE A 105 -1.94 -11.98 -3.87
C ILE A 105 -3.15 -11.61 -2.99
N HIS A 106 -4.36 -11.83 -3.51
CA HIS A 106 -5.61 -11.57 -2.80
C HIS A 106 -5.77 -12.43 -1.53
N LYS A 107 -5.04 -13.54 -1.41
CA LYS A 107 -5.04 -14.40 -0.22
C LYS A 107 -4.26 -13.82 0.94
N VAL A 108 -3.32 -12.89 0.72
CA VAL A 108 -2.47 -12.30 1.80
C VAL A 108 -3.33 -11.76 2.94
N ALA A 109 -4.50 -11.21 2.64
CA ALA A 109 -5.47 -10.75 3.63
C ALA A 109 -5.96 -11.81 4.63
N ARG A 110 -5.82 -13.10 4.30
CA ARG A 110 -6.24 -14.22 5.15
C ARG A 110 -5.08 -14.81 5.96
N TYR A 111 -3.84 -14.39 5.69
CA TYR A 111 -2.66 -14.91 6.36
C TYR A 111 -2.23 -14.00 7.54
N PRO A 112 -1.65 -14.58 8.61
CA PRO A 112 -1.18 -13.81 9.77
C PRO A 112 -0.13 -12.75 9.42
N LEU A 113 0.56 -12.88 8.28
CA LEU A 113 1.55 -11.92 7.82
C LEU A 113 1.01 -10.49 7.71
N LEU A 114 -0.26 -10.32 7.28
CA LEU A 114 -0.88 -8.99 7.25
C LEU A 114 -0.97 -8.40 8.66
N LEU A 115 -1.40 -9.18 9.65
CA LEU A 115 -1.48 -8.72 11.04
C LEU A 115 -0.09 -8.38 11.60
N SER A 116 0.93 -9.17 11.26
CA SER A 116 2.32 -8.88 11.62
C SER A 116 2.82 -7.58 11.00
N LEU A 117 2.47 -7.27 9.75
CA LEU A 117 2.73 -5.99 9.11
C LEU A 117 2.03 -4.83 9.84
N LEU A 118 0.73 -4.95 10.12
CA LEU A 118 -0.03 -3.90 10.81
C LEU A 118 0.51 -3.65 12.22
N LYS A 119 0.82 -4.72 12.97
CA LYS A 119 1.46 -4.63 14.29
C LYS A 119 2.83 -3.97 14.21
N CYS A 120 3.64 -4.32 13.21
CA CYS A 120 4.93 -3.68 12.95
C CYS A 120 4.75 -2.17 12.78
N LEU A 121 3.85 -1.75 11.90
CA LEU A 121 3.54 -0.33 11.66
C LEU A 121 2.92 0.40 12.85
N LYS A 122 2.33 -0.32 13.81
CA LYS A 122 1.79 0.23 15.07
C LYS A 122 2.79 0.26 16.24
N THR A 123 3.90 -0.48 16.18
CA THR A 123 4.81 -0.62 17.33
C THR A 123 6.29 -0.38 17.03
N ASP A 124 6.76 -0.58 15.80
CA ASP A 124 8.17 -0.42 15.45
C ASP A 124 8.61 1.04 15.53
N THR A 125 9.91 1.25 15.73
CA THR A 125 10.57 2.55 15.87
C THR A 125 11.68 2.75 14.85
N ASP A 126 12.11 1.69 14.15
CA ASP A 126 13.07 1.79 13.06
C ASP A 126 12.42 2.46 11.84
N VAL A 127 12.96 3.59 11.44
CA VAL A 127 12.37 4.45 10.40
C VAL A 127 12.38 3.77 9.04
N ALA A 128 13.43 3.02 8.72
CA ALA A 128 13.50 2.28 7.46
C ALA A 128 12.44 1.17 7.43
N VAL A 129 12.21 0.50 8.57
CA VAL A 129 11.11 -0.48 8.73
C VAL A 129 9.76 0.20 8.54
N LEU A 130 9.53 1.37 9.15
CA LEU A 130 8.28 2.12 9.02
C LEU A 130 8.01 2.57 7.58
N ILE A 131 9.00 3.18 6.92
CA ILE A 131 8.91 3.60 5.51
C ILE A 131 8.57 2.39 4.64
N THR A 132 9.36 1.32 4.73
CA THR A 132 9.20 0.13 3.90
C THR A 132 7.84 -0.53 4.15
N GLY A 133 7.43 -0.66 5.41
CA GLY A 133 6.15 -1.24 5.78
C GLY A 133 4.96 -0.42 5.26
N VAL A 134 5.02 0.91 5.31
CA VAL A 134 3.96 1.78 4.77
C VAL A 134 3.86 1.62 3.26
N LEU A 135 4.97 1.60 2.54
CA LEU A 135 4.98 1.39 1.10
C LEU A 135 4.37 0.02 0.72
N VAL A 136 4.69 -1.03 1.48
CA VAL A 136 4.05 -2.34 1.32
C VAL A 136 2.54 -2.25 1.55
N LEU A 137 2.09 -1.59 2.62
CA LEU A 137 0.67 -1.42 2.93
C LEU A 137 -0.07 -0.64 1.82
N ILE A 138 0.48 0.49 1.36
CA ILE A 138 -0.10 1.31 0.28
C ILE A 138 -0.27 0.47 -1.00
N THR A 139 0.74 -0.33 -1.33
CA THR A 139 0.74 -1.16 -2.53
C THR A 139 -0.24 -2.33 -2.39
N LEU A 140 -0.37 -2.91 -1.19
CA LEU A 140 -1.23 -4.05 -0.94
C LEU A 140 -2.72 -3.67 -0.89
N LEU A 141 -3.06 -2.47 -0.38
CA LEU A 141 -4.46 -2.02 -0.18
C LEU A 141 -5.35 -2.21 -1.44
N PRO A 142 -4.96 -1.76 -2.65
CA PRO A 142 -5.73 -1.99 -3.88
C PRO A 142 -5.86 -3.45 -4.28
N MET A 143 -4.97 -4.32 -3.82
CA MET A 143 -4.97 -5.76 -4.15
C MET A 143 -5.92 -6.55 -3.24
N ILE A 144 -6.21 -6.01 -2.05
CA ILE A 144 -7.13 -6.61 -1.06
C ILE A 144 -8.22 -5.62 -0.62
N PRO A 145 -8.97 -4.99 -1.55
CA PRO A 145 -9.92 -3.94 -1.20
C PRO A 145 -11.04 -4.46 -0.27
N GLN A 146 -11.31 -5.77 -0.33
CA GLN A 146 -12.27 -6.47 0.52
C GLN A 146 -11.74 -6.74 1.94
N ALA A 147 -10.41 -6.78 2.17
CA ALA A 147 -9.88 -6.88 3.53
C ALA A 147 -10.14 -5.60 4.34
N GLY A 148 -10.39 -4.48 3.65
CA GLY A 148 -10.66 -3.17 4.24
C GLY A 148 -11.64 -3.22 5.39
N LYS A 149 -12.75 -3.96 5.31
CA LYS A 149 -13.77 -4.01 6.38
C LYS A 149 -13.23 -4.46 7.73
N GLN A 150 -12.37 -5.48 7.72
CA GLN A 150 -11.89 -6.11 8.94
C GLN A 150 -10.79 -5.30 9.61
N HIS A 151 -10.04 -4.54 8.82
CA HIS A 151 -8.83 -3.84 9.27
C HIS A 151 -8.89 -2.32 9.04
N LEU A 152 -10.05 -1.75 8.70
CA LEU A 152 -10.16 -0.36 8.28
C LEU A 152 -9.60 0.61 9.31
N TRP A 153 -10.01 0.41 10.56
CA TRP A 153 -9.59 1.23 11.68
C TRP A 153 -8.10 1.05 11.99
N GLU A 154 -7.56 -0.16 11.80
CA GLU A 154 -6.12 -0.41 11.93
C GLU A 154 -5.31 0.42 10.94
N TYR A 155 -5.77 0.54 9.69
CA TYR A 155 -5.11 1.36 8.67
C TYR A 155 -5.14 2.85 9.03
N PHE A 156 -6.25 3.33 9.58
CA PHE A 156 -6.39 4.73 9.99
C PHE A 156 -5.52 5.05 11.21
N ASP A 157 -5.47 4.17 12.21
CA ASP A 157 -4.59 4.31 13.36
C ASP A 157 -3.11 4.35 12.97
N ILE A 158 -2.71 3.53 11.99
CA ILE A 158 -1.35 3.56 11.44
C ILE A 158 -1.07 4.93 10.84
N PHE A 159 -2.01 5.49 10.05
CA PHE A 159 -1.85 6.85 9.52
C PHE A 159 -1.67 7.89 10.64
N GLY A 160 -2.57 7.92 11.63
CA GLY A 160 -2.49 8.88 12.73
C GLY A 160 -1.18 8.77 13.53
N ARG A 161 -0.77 7.53 13.85
CA ARG A 161 0.49 7.24 14.52
C ARG A 161 1.68 7.78 13.74
N LEU A 162 1.78 7.47 12.45
CA LEU A 162 2.95 7.81 11.65
C LEU A 162 3.02 9.30 11.30
N ALA A 163 1.86 9.96 11.13
CA ALA A 163 1.79 11.41 11.01
C ALA A 163 2.35 12.10 12.26
N SER A 164 1.95 11.64 13.46
CA SER A 164 2.45 12.13 14.74
C SER A 164 3.93 11.79 14.97
N TRP A 165 4.35 10.58 14.57
CA TRP A 165 5.76 10.17 14.69
C TRP A 165 6.69 11.03 13.84
N ASN A 166 6.25 11.40 12.62
CA ASN A 166 7.02 12.24 11.70
C ASN A 166 7.32 13.63 12.29
N LEU A 167 6.38 14.18 13.06
CA LEU A 167 6.53 15.48 13.73
C LEU A 167 7.37 15.41 15.01
N LYS A 168 7.23 14.33 15.80
CA LYS A 168 7.81 14.23 17.16
C LYS A 168 9.27 13.75 17.20
N ASN A 169 9.81 13.18 16.12
CA ASN A 169 11.15 12.56 16.12
C ASN A 169 12.19 13.18 15.15
N PRO A 170 12.25 14.52 14.92
CA PRO A 170 13.14 15.08 13.91
C PRO A 170 14.64 15.03 14.30
N GLY A 171 14.98 14.95 15.59
CA GLY A 171 16.35 15.12 16.07
C GLY A 171 17.25 13.87 16.11
N HIS A 172 16.69 12.65 15.99
CA HIS A 172 17.44 11.39 16.18
C HIS A 172 17.68 10.61 14.88
N VAL A 173 17.16 11.12 13.75
CA VAL A 173 17.02 10.38 12.50
C VAL A 173 17.53 11.25 11.36
N SER A 174 18.21 10.65 10.38
CA SER A 174 18.65 11.38 9.19
C SER A 174 17.46 12.04 8.48
N GLU A 175 17.64 13.30 8.08
CA GLU A 175 16.64 14.12 7.40
C GLU A 175 16.07 13.43 6.15
N VAL A 176 16.91 12.69 5.42
CA VAL A 176 16.50 11.91 4.23
C VAL A 176 15.41 10.89 4.59
N TYR A 177 15.54 10.18 5.70
CA TYR A 177 14.51 9.22 6.13
C TYR A 177 13.23 9.93 6.57
N LEU A 178 13.32 11.11 7.18
CA LEU A 178 12.14 11.88 7.56
C LEU A 178 11.36 12.36 6.33
N ILE A 179 12.06 12.81 5.29
CA ILE A 179 11.47 13.18 4.00
C ILE A 179 10.75 11.98 3.38
N HIS A 180 11.41 10.81 3.33
CA HIS A 180 10.81 9.60 2.77
C HIS A 180 9.61 9.11 3.58
N LEU A 181 9.67 9.20 4.92
CA LEU A 181 8.53 8.86 5.76
C LEU A 181 7.37 9.84 5.54
N HIS A 182 7.65 11.13 5.46
CA HIS A 182 6.64 12.15 5.19
C HIS A 182 5.94 11.88 3.84
N ALA A 183 6.72 11.61 2.79
CA ALA A 183 6.19 11.22 1.48
C ALA A 183 5.35 9.92 1.57
N SER A 184 5.80 8.92 2.32
CA SER A 184 5.06 7.66 2.50
C SER A 184 3.74 7.87 3.24
N VAL A 185 3.71 8.71 4.28
CA VAL A 185 2.48 9.08 5.02
C VAL A 185 1.53 9.87 4.11
N TYR A 186 2.06 10.73 3.24
CA TYR A 186 1.29 11.45 2.24
C TYR A 186 0.63 10.50 1.23
N SER A 187 1.38 9.54 0.67
CA SER A 187 0.84 8.53 -0.23
C SER A 187 -0.20 7.63 0.47
N LEU A 188 -0.01 7.34 1.78
CA LEU A 188 -1.00 6.60 2.58
C LEU A 188 -2.29 7.39 2.74
N PHE A 189 -2.22 8.69 3.03
CA PHE A 189 -3.39 9.57 3.09
C PHE A 189 -4.20 9.50 1.80
N HIS A 190 -3.54 9.68 0.65
CA HIS A 190 -4.19 9.62 -0.67
C HIS A 190 -4.84 8.27 -0.94
N ARG A 191 -4.15 7.18 -0.62
CA ARG A 191 -4.69 5.82 -0.78
C ARG A 191 -5.92 5.60 0.09
N LEU A 192 -5.87 6.00 1.35
CA LEU A 192 -6.98 5.82 2.30
C LEU A 192 -8.18 6.70 1.94
N TYR A 193 -7.95 7.95 1.55
CA TYR A 193 -9.02 8.82 1.10
C TYR A 193 -9.63 8.36 -0.23
N GLY A 194 -8.81 7.99 -1.22
CA GLY A 194 -9.30 7.48 -2.50
C GLY A 194 -10.11 6.20 -2.37
N MET A 195 -9.70 5.29 -1.46
CA MET A 195 -10.41 4.03 -1.24
C MET A 195 -11.60 4.13 -0.27
N TYR A 196 -11.52 4.99 0.75
CA TYR A 196 -12.44 5.04 1.88
C TYR A 196 -12.74 6.48 2.37
N PRO A 197 -13.18 7.40 1.50
CA PRO A 197 -13.22 8.85 1.79
C PRO A 197 -14.06 9.18 3.02
N CYS A 198 -15.31 8.71 3.08
CA CYS A 198 -16.21 9.05 4.20
C CYS A 198 -15.74 8.47 5.54
N ASN A 199 -15.28 7.22 5.53
CA ASN A 199 -14.79 6.57 6.75
C ASN A 199 -13.52 7.25 7.26
N PHE A 200 -12.63 7.62 6.34
CA PHE A 200 -11.38 8.28 6.68
C PHE A 200 -11.64 9.71 7.19
N VAL A 201 -12.50 10.49 6.53
CA VAL A 201 -12.90 11.82 7.03
C VAL A 201 -13.55 11.74 8.41
N SER A 202 -14.40 10.73 8.66
CA SER A 202 -14.97 10.48 9.97
C SER A 202 -13.89 10.20 11.02
N TYR A 203 -12.91 9.34 10.68
CA TYR A 203 -11.74 9.10 11.53
C TYR A 203 -10.96 10.39 11.81
N LEU A 204 -10.65 11.20 10.78
CA LEU A 204 -9.89 12.44 10.94
C LEU A 204 -10.59 13.40 11.91
N ARG A 205 -11.91 13.58 11.78
CA ARG A 205 -12.71 14.42 12.69
C ARG A 205 -12.63 13.92 14.13
N SER A 206 -12.79 12.63 14.35
CA SER A 206 -12.74 12.03 15.68
C SER A 206 -11.34 12.13 16.29
N HIS A 207 -10.33 11.64 15.58
CA HIS A 207 -8.95 11.53 16.07
C HIS A 207 -8.29 12.90 16.34
N TYR A 208 -8.50 13.87 15.45
CA TYR A 208 -7.88 15.19 15.56
C TYR A 208 -8.72 16.22 16.34
N SER A 209 -9.91 15.85 16.82
CA SER A 209 -10.63 16.66 17.82
C SER A 209 -9.94 16.66 19.19
N MET A 210 -9.12 15.65 19.45
CA MET A 210 -8.34 15.53 20.69
C MET A 210 -7.17 16.51 20.67
N LYS A 211 -7.04 17.32 21.73
CA LYS A 211 -6.03 18.39 21.84
C LYS A 211 -4.59 17.94 21.54
N GLU A 212 -4.25 16.72 21.95
CA GLU A 212 -2.92 16.11 21.75
C GLU A 212 -2.54 15.86 20.29
N ASN A 213 -3.52 15.85 19.37
CA ASN A 213 -3.31 15.59 17.95
C ASN A 213 -3.45 16.87 17.10
N VAL A 214 -3.86 18.00 17.67
CA VAL A 214 -4.14 19.25 16.94
C VAL A 214 -2.91 19.75 16.19
N GLU A 215 -1.72 19.68 16.80
CA GLU A 215 -0.47 20.09 16.14
C GLU A 215 -0.17 19.23 14.90
N THR A 216 -0.33 17.90 15.02
CA THR A 216 -0.20 16.99 13.88
C THR A 216 -1.25 17.28 12.81
N PHE A 217 -2.47 17.65 13.21
CA PHE A 217 -3.50 18.05 12.25
C PHE A 217 -3.08 19.28 11.46
N GLU A 218 -2.66 20.36 12.13
CA GLU A 218 -2.31 21.63 11.50
C GLU A 218 -1.14 21.47 10.52
N GLU A 219 -0.07 20.78 10.92
CA GLU A 219 1.16 20.64 10.13
C GLU A 219 1.06 19.58 9.03
N VAL A 220 0.41 18.44 9.31
CA VAL A 220 0.45 17.26 8.43
C VAL A 220 -0.86 17.06 7.66
N VAL A 221 -2.02 17.44 8.21
CA VAL A 221 -3.33 17.01 7.68
C VAL A 221 -4.14 18.15 7.07
N LYS A 222 -4.12 19.33 7.68
CA LYS A 222 -5.05 20.43 7.38
C LYS A 222 -4.91 20.94 5.95
N VAL A 223 -3.69 21.28 5.53
CA VAL A 223 -3.40 21.74 4.16
C VAL A 223 -3.86 20.70 3.14
N ARG A 224 -3.70 19.41 3.46
CA ARG A 224 -4.01 18.29 2.56
C ARG A 224 -5.51 18.03 2.45
N LEU A 225 -6.20 18.02 3.58
CA LEU A 225 -7.65 17.84 3.63
C LEU A 225 -8.37 19.01 2.95
N LEU A 226 -7.93 20.24 3.19
CA LEU A 226 -8.48 21.43 2.56
C LEU A 226 -8.34 21.35 1.03
N GLN A 227 -7.13 21.05 0.55
CA GLN A 227 -6.83 21.00 -0.88
C GLN A 227 -7.61 19.87 -1.60
N MET A 228 -7.84 18.74 -0.94
CA MET A 228 -8.57 17.60 -1.50
C MET A 228 -10.10 17.75 -1.44
N LEU A 229 -10.63 18.42 -0.40
CA LEU A 229 -12.06 18.78 -0.34
C LEU A 229 -12.43 19.78 -1.45
N LEU A 230 -11.49 20.64 -1.85
CA LEU A 230 -11.67 21.59 -2.94
C LEU A 230 -11.66 20.91 -4.32
N THR A 231 -10.86 19.86 -4.52
CA THR A 231 -10.82 19.09 -5.78
C THR A 231 -11.90 18.02 -5.89
N SER A 232 -12.36 17.48 -4.76
CA SER A 232 -13.50 16.58 -4.68
C SER A 232 -14.81 17.35 -4.87
N ARG A 233 -15.10 17.78 -6.10
CA ARG A 233 -16.43 18.25 -6.52
C ARG A 233 -17.46 17.21 -6.08
N ALA A 234 -18.23 17.53 -5.04
CA ALA A 234 -19.37 16.78 -4.51
C ALA A 234 -19.38 15.27 -4.84
N ALA A 235 -18.68 14.46 -4.05
CA ALA A 235 -18.93 13.02 -4.03
C ALA A 235 -20.26 12.77 -3.30
N ASP A 236 -21.35 13.13 -3.97
CA ASP A 236 -22.67 12.62 -3.62
C ASP A 236 -22.70 11.10 -3.83
N ASP A 237 -23.44 10.46 -2.95
CA ASP A 237 -23.65 9.04 -2.73
C ASP A 237 -22.54 8.24 -2.03
N ALA A 238 -22.83 8.10 -0.74
CA ALA A 238 -22.30 7.16 0.21
C ALA A 238 -22.20 5.73 -0.34
N MET A 239 -21.09 5.11 0.04
CA MET A 239 -20.99 3.69 0.41
C MET A 239 -21.34 2.68 -0.66
N LEU A 240 -20.33 1.94 -1.10
CA LEU A 240 -20.34 0.49 -0.86
C LEU A 240 -18.90 -0.01 -0.74
N PHE A 241 -18.62 -0.82 0.29
CA PHE A 241 -17.47 -1.73 0.30
C PHE A 241 -17.42 -2.63 -0.95
N PHE A 242 -18.58 -2.80 -1.61
CA PHE A 242 -18.70 -3.47 -2.90
C PHE A 242 -18.31 -2.61 -4.10
N ARG A 243 -18.00 -1.31 -3.95
CA ARG A 243 -17.54 -0.42 -5.03
C ARG A 243 -16.41 -1.08 -5.81
N TRP A 244 -15.41 -1.56 -5.08
CA TRP A 244 -14.22 -2.19 -5.64
C TRP A 244 -14.41 -3.64 -6.08
N LYS A 245 -15.61 -4.23 -5.94
CA LYS A 245 -15.85 -5.64 -6.32
C LYS A 245 -15.75 -5.86 -7.82
N ARG A 246 -16.00 -4.82 -8.63
CA ARG A 246 -15.98 -4.86 -10.09
C ARG A 246 -14.75 -4.19 -10.70
N TYR A 247 -13.83 -3.71 -9.87
CA TYR A 247 -12.65 -2.96 -10.29
C TYR A 247 -11.45 -3.90 -10.27
N GLU A 248 -10.59 -3.77 -11.27
CA GLU A 248 -9.26 -4.36 -11.22
C GLU A 248 -8.33 -3.49 -10.34
N ILE A 249 -7.18 -4.06 -9.96
CA ILE A 249 -6.19 -3.38 -9.10
C ILE A 249 -5.81 -2.02 -9.70
N HIS A 250 -5.60 -1.97 -11.02
CA HIS A 250 -5.19 -0.76 -11.72
C HIS A 250 -6.29 0.31 -11.73
N ASP A 251 -7.56 -0.08 -11.89
CA ASP A 251 -8.70 0.85 -11.83
C ASP A 251 -8.78 1.52 -10.45
N ILE A 252 -8.58 0.76 -9.37
CA ILE A 252 -8.56 1.30 -8.00
C ILE A 252 -7.43 2.32 -7.84
N VAL A 253 -6.27 2.05 -8.45
CA VAL A 253 -5.13 2.97 -8.42
C VAL A 253 -5.43 4.25 -9.17
N ILE A 254 -6.00 4.18 -10.37
CA ILE A 254 -6.39 5.35 -11.16
C ILE A 254 -7.44 6.18 -10.40
N GLU A 255 -8.45 5.55 -9.81
CA GLU A 255 -9.47 6.27 -9.03
C GLU A 255 -8.88 6.98 -7.80
N CYS A 256 -7.89 6.38 -7.13
CA CYS A 256 -7.18 7.08 -6.05
C CYS A 256 -6.31 8.22 -6.57
N ALA A 257 -5.80 8.11 -7.79
CA ALA A 257 -4.94 9.11 -8.43
C ALA A 257 -5.73 10.36 -8.85
N LYS A 258 -7.02 10.22 -9.19
CA LYS A 258 -7.93 11.34 -9.53
C LYS A 258 -8.09 12.37 -8.40
N VAL A 259 -7.91 11.96 -7.15
CA VAL A 259 -7.95 12.85 -5.98
C VAL A 259 -6.55 13.37 -5.59
N SER A 260 -5.49 12.91 -6.27
CA SER A 260 -4.13 13.41 -6.06
C SER A 260 -3.96 14.80 -6.64
N LEU A 261 -3.13 15.58 -5.95
CA LEU A 261 -2.88 17.00 -6.22
C LEU A 261 -1.53 17.21 -6.91
N ASP A 262 -0.72 16.16 -7.04
CA ASP A 262 0.51 16.20 -7.82
C ASP A 262 0.16 16.09 -9.31
N PRO A 263 0.50 17.06 -10.16
CA PRO A 263 0.28 16.99 -11.61
C PRO A 263 0.86 15.74 -12.29
N LYS A 264 1.88 15.09 -11.68
CA LYS A 264 2.46 13.84 -12.18
C LYS A 264 1.69 12.59 -11.73
N GLU A 265 0.96 12.68 -10.62
CA GLU A 265 0.13 11.59 -10.11
C GLU A 265 -1.35 11.78 -10.46
N ALA A 266 -1.79 12.99 -10.80
CA ALA A 266 -3.13 13.28 -11.25
C ALA A 266 -3.37 12.59 -12.59
N SER A 267 -4.34 11.68 -12.65
CA SER A 267 -4.79 11.13 -13.92
C SER A 267 -5.56 12.21 -14.68
N CYS A 268 -4.88 12.99 -15.52
CA CYS A 268 -5.54 13.93 -16.39
C CYS A 268 -6.46 13.16 -17.36
N GLU A 269 -7.78 13.36 -17.28
CA GLU A 269 -8.71 12.99 -18.37
C GLU A 269 -8.63 14.01 -19.53
N GLU A 270 -7.43 14.40 -19.97
CA GLU A 270 -7.23 15.41 -21.03
C GLU A 270 -7.36 14.80 -22.44
N GLY A 271 -8.24 13.81 -22.63
CA GLY A 271 -8.32 13.03 -23.88
C GLY A 271 -9.73 12.74 -24.42
N TYR A 272 -10.79 13.06 -23.68
CA TYR A 272 -12.18 12.85 -24.13
C TYR A 272 -13.02 14.13 -24.10
N ALA A 273 -12.40 15.29 -24.28
CA ALA A 273 -13.14 16.44 -24.76
C ALA A 273 -13.57 16.15 -26.21
N THR A 274 -14.87 15.94 -26.41
CA THR A 274 -15.50 15.85 -27.72
C THR A 274 -15.02 17.02 -28.58
N MET A 275 -14.21 16.73 -29.59
CA MET A 275 -13.79 17.74 -30.57
C MET A 275 -15.05 18.32 -31.21
N PRO A 276 -15.23 19.65 -31.27
CA PRO A 276 -16.29 20.24 -32.07
C PRO A 276 -16.05 19.86 -33.53
N GLU A 277 -17.07 19.27 -34.13
CA GLU A 277 -17.13 18.90 -35.54
C GLU A 277 -16.97 20.16 -36.39
N ASN A 278 -15.75 20.46 -36.85
CA ASN A 278 -15.43 21.07 -38.15
C ASN A 278 -13.94 21.40 -38.25
N PHE A 279 -13.44 21.34 -39.49
CA PHE A 279 -12.09 21.64 -39.99
C PHE A 279 -11.15 20.44 -40.14
N TYR A 280 -11.35 19.71 -41.25
CA TYR A 280 -10.23 19.10 -41.98
C TYR A 280 -9.36 20.22 -42.59
N PRO A 281 -8.03 20.03 -42.65
CA PRO A 281 -7.49 19.68 -43.97
C PRO A 281 -6.34 18.64 -43.94
N GLN A 282 -6.44 17.74 -44.91
CA GLN A 282 -5.41 17.06 -45.70
C GLN A 282 -4.10 16.54 -45.06
N LEU A 283 -3.99 15.21 -45.13
CA LEU A 283 -2.77 14.41 -45.14
C LEU A 283 -1.69 14.94 -46.11
N HIS A 284 -0.48 15.16 -45.58
CA HIS A 284 0.74 15.14 -46.37
C HIS A 284 1.74 14.16 -45.75
N LEU A 285 1.96 13.02 -46.44
CA LEU A 285 3.05 12.08 -46.21
C LEU A 285 4.37 12.65 -46.76
N ARG A 286 5.49 12.60 -45.99
CA ARG A 286 6.83 12.07 -46.38
C ARG A 286 7.88 12.25 -45.25
N PRO A 287 9.12 11.69 -45.31
CA PRO A 287 9.50 10.46 -44.61
C PRO A 287 10.73 10.56 -43.67
N GLN A 288 10.97 9.42 -43.01
CA GLN A 288 12.14 8.93 -42.25
C GLN A 288 13.53 9.33 -42.78
N ASP A 289 14.46 9.63 -41.86
CA ASP A 289 15.92 9.53 -42.06
C ASP A 289 16.64 9.01 -40.79
N CYS A 290 17.53 8.04 -41.00
CA CYS A 290 18.41 7.39 -40.02
C CYS A 290 19.78 8.09 -39.97
N THR A 291 20.43 8.23 -38.80
CA THR A 291 21.91 8.23 -38.68
C THR A 291 22.43 7.90 -37.25
N SER A 292 23.26 6.84 -37.17
CA SER A 292 24.49 6.58 -36.37
C SER A 292 24.70 6.97 -34.88
N SER A 293 25.04 5.93 -34.09
CA SER A 293 25.80 5.84 -32.80
C SER A 293 27.30 6.24 -32.96
N PRO A 294 28.19 6.50 -31.94
CA PRO A 294 28.67 5.50 -30.93
C PRO A 294 29.24 5.96 -29.54
N TYR A 295 29.30 4.97 -28.61
CA TYR A 295 30.29 4.65 -27.53
C TYR A 295 30.37 5.36 -26.14
N THR A 296 30.16 4.51 -25.10
CA THR A 296 30.78 4.31 -23.76
C THR A 296 31.17 5.48 -22.85
N ASP A 297 30.73 5.39 -21.58
CA ASP A 297 31.69 5.25 -20.47
C ASP A 297 31.12 4.49 -19.26
N LEU A 298 32.01 3.74 -18.59
CA LEU A 298 31.76 2.79 -17.52
C LEU A 298 32.36 3.35 -16.22
N HIS A 299 31.57 3.60 -15.17
CA HIS A 299 32.14 3.63 -13.81
C HIS A 299 31.11 3.33 -12.70
N SER A 300 31.35 2.17 -12.06
CA SER A 300 31.21 1.83 -10.64
C SER A 300 30.55 2.84 -9.69
N SER A 301 29.40 2.45 -9.12
CA SER A 301 29.05 2.72 -7.72
C SER A 301 28.04 1.68 -7.21
N TYR A 302 28.57 0.63 -6.59
CA TYR A 302 27.84 -0.34 -5.78
C TYR A 302 27.31 0.32 -4.49
N VAL A 303 26.17 -0.15 -4.00
CA VAL A 303 25.52 0.19 -2.71
C VAL A 303 24.79 1.54 -2.67
N SER A 304 23.59 1.62 -3.28
CA SER A 304 22.51 2.59 -2.93
C SER A 304 21.15 2.38 -3.63
N HIS A 305 21.00 1.40 -4.54
CA HIS A 305 19.80 1.31 -5.39
C HIS A 305 18.54 0.70 -4.73
N SER A 306 18.61 0.12 -3.52
CA SER A 306 17.45 -0.58 -2.94
C SER A 306 16.33 0.33 -2.43
N PHE A 307 16.62 1.58 -2.06
CA PHE A 307 15.58 2.54 -1.64
C PHE A 307 14.92 3.25 -2.82
N VAL A 308 15.65 3.47 -3.91
CA VAL A 308 15.15 4.20 -5.10
C VAL A 308 14.20 3.34 -5.95
N LEU A 309 14.30 2.01 -5.86
CA LEU A 309 13.43 1.09 -6.61
C LEU A 309 12.16 0.67 -5.86
N MET A 310 11.95 1.15 -4.63
CA MET A 310 10.74 0.90 -3.82
C MET A 310 9.70 2.03 -3.94
N GLY A 311 10.08 3.19 -4.50
CA GLY A 311 9.18 4.29 -4.88
C GLY A 311 9.28 4.56 -6.38
N CYS A 312 8.20 5.07 -6.98
CA CYS A 312 8.09 5.42 -8.39
C CYS A 312 9.33 6.14 -8.96
N PRO A 313 9.68 5.94 -10.25
CA PRO A 313 10.70 6.77 -10.87
C PRO A 313 10.14 8.21 -10.98
N TYR A 314 10.96 9.21 -10.66
CA TYR A 314 10.75 10.66 -10.93
C TYR A 314 10.02 11.55 -9.90
N LEU A 315 10.39 11.48 -8.62
CA LEU A 315 10.20 12.61 -7.70
C LEU A 315 11.39 13.59 -7.77
N HIS A 316 11.37 14.49 -8.75
CA HIS A 316 12.13 15.75 -8.68
C HIS A 316 11.15 16.83 -8.21
N LEU A 317 11.24 17.22 -6.94
CA LEU A 317 10.44 18.30 -6.34
C LEU A 317 11.10 19.63 -6.68
N GLY A 318 10.43 20.47 -7.48
CA GLY A 318 10.73 21.89 -7.62
C GLY A 318 9.64 22.68 -6.91
N PHE A 319 10.01 23.40 -5.84
CA PHE A 319 9.12 24.38 -5.20
C PHE A 319 9.25 25.72 -5.94
N PRO A 320 8.14 26.37 -6.34
CA PRO A 320 8.12 27.81 -6.50
C PRO A 320 7.56 28.48 -5.24
N ALA A 321 8.20 29.57 -4.85
CA ALA A 321 7.86 30.41 -3.71
C ALA A 321 6.61 31.28 -3.96
N THR A 322 5.83 31.44 -2.89
CA THR A 322 5.01 32.60 -2.46
C THR A 322 4.17 33.38 -3.47
N THR A 323 2.87 33.50 -3.18
CA THR A 323 2.18 34.78 -2.94
C THR A 323 0.84 34.54 -2.21
N ASP A 324 0.63 35.25 -1.09
CA ASP A 324 -0.65 35.35 -0.36
C ASP A 324 -1.77 35.93 -1.24
N PRO A 325 -3.04 35.59 -0.95
CA PRO A 325 -3.85 36.58 -0.21
C PRO A 325 -4.69 35.96 0.91
N CYS A 326 -4.58 36.60 2.08
CA CYS A 326 -5.44 36.43 3.24
C CYS A 326 -6.75 37.23 3.07
N ASN A 327 -7.89 36.62 3.40
CA ASN A 327 -9.01 37.17 4.21
C ASN A 327 -10.35 36.56 3.77
N ASP A 328 -10.81 35.54 4.49
CA ASP A 328 -12.17 35.42 5.04
C ASP A 328 -12.38 33.99 5.54
N LEU A 329 -12.23 33.74 6.85
CA LEU A 329 -12.76 32.52 7.49
C LEU A 329 -12.78 32.66 9.02
N GLY A 330 -13.44 33.71 9.49
CA GLY A 330 -13.88 33.85 10.87
C GLY A 330 -15.35 33.46 11.03
N HIS A 331 -15.75 32.22 10.70
CA HIS A 331 -17.10 31.72 11.00
C HIS A 331 -17.19 30.18 10.92
N PHE A 332 -16.37 29.46 11.70
CA PHE A 332 -16.59 28.04 11.98
C PHE A 332 -16.31 27.73 13.47
N TYR A 333 -16.86 28.57 14.34
CA TYR A 333 -17.00 28.27 15.76
C TYR A 333 -18.35 28.84 16.21
N ASN A 334 -19.38 27.98 16.16
CA ASN A 334 -20.65 28.01 16.89
C ASN A 334 -21.77 27.46 16.02
N SER A 335 -22.04 26.16 16.15
CA SER A 335 -23.39 25.62 15.97
C SER A 335 -23.54 24.32 16.76
N SER A 336 -23.42 24.44 18.07
CA SER A 336 -23.94 23.47 19.03
C SER A 336 -25.37 23.89 19.35
N ASP A 337 -26.35 23.46 18.53
CA ASP A 337 -27.74 23.25 18.93
C ASP A 337 -28.60 22.94 17.68
N ALA A 338 -28.85 21.65 17.44
CA ALA A 338 -29.91 21.23 16.53
C ALA A 338 -30.59 19.97 17.08
N LYS A 339 -31.70 20.26 17.75
CA LYS A 339 -32.76 19.41 18.30
C LYS A 339 -33.13 18.22 17.40
N VAL A 340 -32.99 17.02 17.96
CA VAL A 340 -33.45 15.73 17.41
C VAL A 340 -34.98 15.73 17.28
N ARG A 341 -35.51 15.41 16.10
CA ARG A 341 -36.91 15.02 15.88
C ARG A 341 -36.99 13.49 15.72
N PRO A 342 -37.90 12.78 16.40
CA PRO A 342 -38.07 11.34 16.23
C PRO A 342 -38.96 11.02 15.02
N CYS A 343 -38.55 10.02 14.23
CA CYS A 343 -39.38 9.40 13.21
C CYS A 343 -40.34 8.41 13.86
N ASP A 344 -41.62 8.61 13.58
CA ASP A 344 -42.76 7.79 13.95
C ASP A 344 -42.91 6.62 12.96
N SER A 345 -42.98 5.39 13.48
CA SER A 345 -43.43 4.23 12.69
C SER A 345 -44.02 3.14 13.60
N GLY A 346 -45.34 3.17 13.74
CA GLY A 346 -46.20 2.00 13.60
C GLY A 346 -46.16 0.94 14.71
N GLN A 347 -46.95 1.17 15.76
CA GLN A 347 -47.43 0.14 16.68
C GLN A 347 -48.31 -0.90 15.97
N LYS A 348 -47.98 -2.18 16.14
CA LYS A 348 -48.92 -3.30 16.01
C LYS A 348 -48.56 -4.36 17.05
N MET A 349 -49.07 -4.21 18.27
CA MET A 349 -49.14 -5.29 19.26
C MET A 349 -50.17 -4.92 20.33
N GLU A 350 -51.39 -5.45 20.17
CA GLU A 350 -52.36 -5.56 21.26
C GLU A 350 -52.79 -7.02 21.38
N ASN A 351 -52.99 -7.40 22.64
CA ASN A 351 -53.71 -8.56 23.15
C ASN A 351 -52.95 -9.89 23.20
N LEU A 352 -52.39 -10.18 24.38
CA LEU A 352 -52.74 -11.37 25.18
C LEU A 352 -52.12 -11.25 26.58
N SER A 353 -52.89 -10.68 27.51
CA SER A 353 -52.64 -10.76 28.94
C SER A 353 -53.39 -11.96 29.51
N SER A 354 -52.68 -12.79 30.26
CA SER A 354 -53.19 -13.48 31.46
C SER A 354 -54.30 -14.53 31.30
N ALA A 355 -53.92 -15.81 31.32
CA ALA A 355 -54.71 -16.82 32.04
C ALA A 355 -53.84 -18.00 32.50
N SER A 356 -54.02 -18.36 33.77
CA SER A 356 -53.85 -19.70 34.35
C SER A 356 -52.49 -20.11 34.92
N ARG A 357 -52.28 -19.74 36.19
CA ARG A 357 -51.68 -20.63 37.20
C ARG A 357 -52.80 -21.30 38.02
N MET A 358 -52.67 -22.62 38.14
CA MET A 358 -53.09 -23.51 39.25
C MET A 358 -54.58 -23.82 39.52
N HIS A 359 -54.90 -25.10 39.26
CA HIS A 359 -55.70 -26.05 40.04
C HIS A 359 -56.26 -25.62 41.40
N LEU A 360 -57.56 -25.89 41.64
CA LEU A 360 -58.04 -26.77 42.71
C LEU A 360 -59.54 -27.14 42.54
N SER A 361 -59.85 -28.43 42.70
CA SER A 361 -61.02 -29.04 43.35
C SER A 361 -62.45 -28.51 43.07
N ARG A 362 -63.25 -29.25 42.29
CA ARG A 362 -64.23 -30.27 42.73
C ARG A 362 -65.02 -30.81 41.54
#